data_AF-A0A963TGH2-F1
#
_entry.id   AF-A0A963TGH2-F1
#
_cell.length_a   1.000
_cell.length_b   1.000
_cell.length_c   1.000
_cell.angle_alpha   90.00
_cell.angle_beta   90.00
_cell.angle_gamma   90.00
#
_symmetry.space_group_name_H-M   'P 1'
#
loop_
_entity.id
_entity.type
_entity.pdbx_description
1 polymer ?
#
loop_
_entity_poly.entity_id
_entity_poly.type
_entity_poly.pdbx_seq_one_letter_code
_entity_poly.pdbx_strand_id
1 'polypeptide(L)'
;LDNMCLNGDIQTVVNATNLNLSRLNQIQMQESFIYLGLGQVATRIFRVDEAITGSQATTVDHATAITVNSTRLADQEARISANEAAITLLSAGVTDLRSDMNTGIAMANAMEVFLPDPGARFRLNVGMGTHGGMAAIGITGAGRINQKGDALYIGAAAVPGHSGISGKAGISLQW
;
A
#
# COMPACT_ATOMS: atom_id res chain seq x y z
N LEU A 1 -54.20 60.95 80.40
CA LEU A 1 -53.98 59.49 80.25
C LEU A 1 -54.29 59.06 78.83
N ASP A 2 -55.37 59.54 78.21
CA ASP A 2 -55.77 59.20 76.83
C ASP A 2 -54.73 59.54 75.73
N ASN A 3 -53.98 60.65 75.89
CA ASN A 3 -52.95 61.05 74.92
C ASN A 3 -51.71 60.13 74.92
N MET A 4 -51.49 59.36 76.00
CA MET A 4 -50.41 58.37 76.07
C MET A 4 -50.82 57.03 75.43
N CYS A 5 -52.11 56.64 75.52
CA CYS A 5 -52.62 55.42 74.91
C CYS A 5 -52.64 55.54 73.38
N LEU A 6 -53.09 56.68 72.86
CA LEU A 6 -53.11 56.97 71.42
C LEU A 6 -51.72 56.92 70.77
N ASN A 7 -50.69 57.39 71.49
CA ASN A 7 -49.31 57.38 71.00
C ASN A 7 -48.74 55.95 70.91
N GLY A 8 -49.08 55.07 71.85
CA GLY A 8 -48.66 53.66 71.81
C GLY A 8 -49.26 52.89 70.63
N ASP A 9 -50.53 53.12 70.32
CA ASP A 9 -51.22 52.49 69.19
C ASP A 9 -50.65 52.97 67.85
N ILE A 10 -50.37 54.27 67.73
CA ILE A 10 -49.73 54.85 66.54
C ILE A 10 -48.33 54.26 66.33
N GLN A 11 -47.51 54.17 67.38
CA GLN A 11 -46.17 53.56 67.29
C GLN A 11 -46.24 52.08 66.87
N THR A 12 -47.25 51.35 67.35
CA THR A 12 -47.45 49.94 66.99
C THR A 12 -47.79 49.77 65.50
N VAL A 13 -48.69 50.61 64.97
CA VAL A 13 -49.04 50.60 63.54
C VAL A 13 -47.84 51.02 62.68
N VAL A 14 -47.12 52.08 63.07
CA VAL A 14 -45.93 52.55 62.35
C VAL A 14 -44.85 51.46 62.30
N ASN A 15 -44.60 50.76 63.41
CA ASN A 15 -43.62 49.68 63.47
C ASN A 15 -44.04 48.48 62.60
N ALA A 16 -45.31 48.09 62.61
CA ALA A 16 -45.82 47.02 61.76
C ALA A 16 -45.72 47.38 60.26
N THR A 17 -46.05 48.62 59.90
CA THR A 17 -45.90 49.13 58.53
C THR A 17 -44.43 49.13 58.10
N ASN A 18 -43.52 49.64 58.93
CA ASN A 18 -42.08 49.65 58.63
C ASN A 18 -41.52 48.23 58.45
N LEU A 19 -41.96 47.26 59.27
CA LEU A 19 -41.59 45.85 59.13
C LEU A 19 -42.10 45.25 57.81
N ASN A 20 -43.36 45.54 57.45
CA ASN A 20 -43.95 45.06 56.20
C ASN A 20 -43.25 45.66 54.97
N LEU A 21 -42.92 46.97 55.00
CA LEU A 21 -42.14 47.62 53.93
C LEU A 21 -40.74 47.01 53.82
N SER A 22 -40.07 46.76 54.95
CA SER A 22 -38.75 46.13 54.96
C SER A 22 -38.77 44.72 54.34
N ARG A 23 -39.76 43.90 54.69
CA ARG A 23 -39.95 42.55 54.11
C ARG A 23 -40.25 42.61 52.63
N LEU A 24 -41.09 43.56 52.20
CA LEU A 24 -41.41 43.75 50.79
C LEU A 24 -40.15 44.12 49.97
N ASN A 25 -39.32 45.03 50.48
CA ASN A 25 -38.05 45.39 49.84
C ASN A 25 -37.10 44.19 49.74
N GLN A 26 -37.02 43.37 50.79
CA GLN A 26 -36.18 42.17 50.77
C GLN A 26 -36.67 41.16 49.73
N ILE A 27 -37.99 40.95 49.61
CA ILE A 27 -38.58 40.08 48.59
C ILE A 27 -38.25 40.61 47.19
N GLN A 28 -38.45 41.90 46.94
CA GLN A 28 -38.14 42.52 45.64
C GLN A 28 -36.66 42.39 45.26
N MET A 29 -35.74 42.53 46.22
CA MET A 29 -34.31 42.28 45.97
C MET A 29 -34.05 40.81 45.65
N GLN A 30 -34.63 39.87 46.41
CA GLN A 30 -34.48 38.43 46.17
C GLN A 30 -35.00 38.04 44.79
N GLU A 31 -36.17 38.55 44.39
CA GLU A 31 -36.72 38.35 43.05
C GLU A 31 -35.77 38.87 41.98
N SER A 32 -35.21 40.06 42.16
CA SER A 32 -34.25 40.65 41.22
C SER A 32 -32.99 39.78 41.05
N PHE A 33 -32.46 39.23 42.15
CA PHE A 33 -31.33 38.29 42.10
C PHE A 33 -31.69 36.97 41.39
N ILE A 34 -32.90 36.45 41.63
CA ILE A 34 -33.40 35.25 40.96
C ILE A 34 -33.49 35.48 39.45
N TYR A 35 -34.10 36.59 39.02
CA TYR A 35 -34.22 36.92 37.59
C TYR A 35 -32.86 37.06 36.90
N LEU A 36 -31.91 37.75 37.55
CA LEU A 36 -30.55 37.88 37.01
C LEU A 36 -29.86 36.51 36.89
N GLY A 37 -29.94 35.68 37.93
CA GLY A 37 -29.35 34.34 37.95
C GLY A 37 -29.95 33.43 36.88
N LEU A 38 -31.27 33.44 36.72
CA LEU A 38 -31.96 32.68 35.68
C LEU A 38 -31.55 33.13 34.27
N GLY A 39 -31.40 34.44 34.03
CA GLY A 39 -30.92 34.95 32.75
C GLY A 39 -29.49 34.49 32.41
N GLN A 40 -28.59 34.44 33.41
CA GLN A 40 -27.24 33.92 33.23
C GLN A 40 -27.25 32.42 32.92
N VAL A 41 -28.08 31.64 33.61
CA VAL A 41 -28.23 30.20 33.35
C VAL A 41 -28.77 29.96 31.94
N ALA A 42 -29.82 30.67 31.52
CA ALA A 42 -30.37 30.57 30.17
C ALA A 42 -29.32 30.85 29.09
N THR A 43 -28.51 31.91 29.29
CA THR A 43 -27.41 32.24 28.36
C THR A 43 -26.36 31.13 28.31
N ARG A 44 -26.02 30.51 29.44
CA ARG A 44 -25.07 29.39 29.49
C ARG A 44 -25.62 28.15 28.78
N ILE A 45 -26.91 27.83 28.98
CA ILE A 45 -27.57 26.71 28.30
C ILE A 45 -27.52 26.92 26.79
N PHE A 46 -27.85 28.11 26.30
CA PHE A 46 -27.80 28.42 24.87
C PHE A 46 -26.40 28.20 24.27
N ARG A 47 -25.33 28.70 24.93
CA ARG A 47 -23.96 28.50 24.45
C ARG A 47 -23.51 27.04 24.47
N VAL A 48 -23.95 26.27 25.46
CA VAL A 48 -23.65 24.84 25.53
C VAL A 48 -24.37 24.09 24.41
N ASP A 49 -25.61 24.44 24.12
CA ASP A 49 -26.39 23.86 23.02
C ASP A 49 -25.74 24.12 21.66
N GLU A 50 -25.27 25.35 21.43
CA GLU A 50 -24.51 25.72 20.23
C GLU A 50 -23.21 24.91 20.11
N ALA A 51 -22.45 24.78 21.21
CA ALA A 51 -21.21 24.01 21.23
C ALA A 51 -21.43 22.50 21.01
N ILE A 52 -22.51 21.95 21.57
CA ILE A 52 -22.90 20.55 21.37
C ILE A 52 -23.26 20.33 19.91
N THR A 53 -24.07 21.20 19.33
CA THR A 53 -24.48 21.13 17.92
C THR A 53 -23.26 21.17 17.00
N GLY A 54 -22.31 22.08 17.25
CA GLY A 54 -21.05 22.14 16.51
C GLY A 54 -20.22 20.85 16.64
N SER A 55 -20.10 20.32 17.86
CA SER A 55 -19.35 19.07 18.12
C SER A 55 -19.99 17.86 17.43
N GLN A 56 -21.32 17.82 17.37
CA GLN A 56 -22.06 16.77 16.66
C GLN A 56 -21.80 16.83 15.16
N ALA A 57 -21.82 18.03 14.55
CA ALA A 57 -21.51 18.19 13.14
C ALA A 57 -20.09 17.70 12.81
N THR A 58 -19.08 18.11 13.60
CA THR A 58 -17.70 17.63 13.44
C THR A 58 -17.58 16.11 13.58
N THR A 59 -18.34 15.50 14.49
CA THR A 59 -18.34 14.05 14.68
C THR A 59 -18.90 13.31 13.45
N VAL A 60 -19.94 13.85 12.82
CA VAL A 60 -20.52 13.31 11.58
C VAL A 60 -19.53 13.41 10.42
N ASP A 61 -18.83 14.53 10.29
CA ASP A 61 -17.80 14.72 9.27
C ASP A 61 -16.66 13.71 9.44
N HIS A 62 -16.18 13.52 10.68
CA HIS A 62 -15.17 12.52 10.99
C HIS A 62 -15.62 11.09 10.68
N ALA A 63 -16.87 10.72 11.02
CA ALA A 63 -17.41 9.40 10.71
C ALA A 63 -17.47 9.16 9.18
N THR A 64 -17.81 10.19 8.41
CA THR A 64 -17.81 10.15 6.95
C THR A 64 -16.39 9.95 6.42
N ALA A 65 -15.41 10.72 6.91
CA ALA A 65 -14.01 10.60 6.52
C ALA A 65 -13.41 9.22 6.85
N ILE A 66 -13.74 8.65 8.02
CA ILE A 66 -13.33 7.31 8.43
C ILE A 66 -13.88 6.27 7.45
N THR A 67 -15.15 6.38 7.07
CA THR A 67 -15.78 5.45 6.11
C THR A 67 -15.07 5.50 4.75
N VAL A 68 -14.80 6.70 4.22
CA VAL A 68 -14.05 6.87 2.96
C VAL A 68 -12.65 6.26 3.06
N ASN A 69 -11.94 6.51 4.16
CA ASN A 69 -10.60 5.98 4.36
C ASN A 69 -10.61 4.45 4.49
N SER A 70 -11.61 3.86 5.16
CA SER A 70 -11.76 2.41 5.26
C SER A 70 -11.93 1.76 3.88
N THR A 71 -12.73 2.36 2.99
CA THR A 71 -12.88 1.88 1.62
C THR A 71 -11.58 1.98 0.82
N ARG A 72 -10.83 3.09 0.99
CA ARG A 72 -9.53 3.27 0.31
C ARG A 72 -8.49 2.26 0.79
N LEU A 73 -8.49 1.93 2.08
CA LEU A 73 -7.58 0.91 2.63
C LEU A 73 -7.89 -0.47 2.08
N ALA A 74 -9.17 -0.83 1.96
CA ALA A 74 -9.59 -2.11 1.35
C ALA A 74 -9.15 -2.22 -0.13
N ASP A 75 -9.29 -1.14 -0.91
CA ASP A 75 -8.78 -1.10 -2.30
C ASP A 75 -7.25 -1.27 -2.35
N GLN A 76 -6.53 -0.57 -1.46
CA GLN A 76 -5.07 -0.67 -1.39
C GLN A 76 -4.61 -2.08 -1.02
N GLU A 77 -5.29 -2.74 -0.07
CA GLU A 77 -5.00 -4.11 0.32
C GLU A 77 -5.18 -5.09 -0.85
N ALA A 78 -6.28 -4.96 -1.61
CA ALA A 78 -6.51 -5.77 -2.80
C ALA A 78 -5.41 -5.58 -3.87
N ARG A 79 -4.98 -4.34 -4.09
CA ARG A 79 -3.90 -4.01 -5.04
C ARG A 79 -2.54 -4.54 -4.59
N ILE A 80 -2.25 -4.50 -3.29
CA ILE A 80 -1.01 -5.07 -2.73
C ILE A 80 -0.99 -6.57 -2.96
N SER A 81 -2.07 -7.28 -2.64
CA SER A 81 -2.16 -8.73 -2.86
C SER A 81 -1.99 -9.12 -4.34
N ALA A 82 -2.59 -8.36 -5.26
CA ALA A 82 -2.39 -8.55 -6.70
C ALA A 82 -0.92 -8.34 -7.13
N ASN A 83 -0.27 -7.32 -6.58
CA ASN A 83 1.14 -7.04 -6.87
C ASN A 83 2.08 -8.12 -6.30
N GLU A 84 1.81 -8.64 -5.11
CA GLU A 84 2.57 -9.75 -4.52
C GLU A 84 2.51 -11.02 -5.39
N ALA A 85 1.32 -11.34 -5.91
CA ALA A 85 1.14 -12.44 -6.84
C ALA A 85 1.93 -12.21 -8.15
N ALA A 86 1.87 -10.99 -8.70
CA ALA A 86 2.60 -10.63 -9.91
C ALA A 86 4.13 -10.70 -9.73
N ILE A 87 4.64 -10.24 -8.59
CA ILE A 87 6.08 -10.31 -8.24
C ILE A 87 6.53 -11.77 -8.14
N THR A 88 5.71 -12.63 -7.51
CA THR A 88 6.01 -14.06 -7.40
C THR A 88 6.11 -14.72 -8.78
N LEU A 89 5.17 -14.42 -9.67
CA LEU A 89 5.19 -14.92 -11.05
C LEU A 89 6.40 -14.41 -11.82
N LEU A 90 6.74 -13.13 -11.69
CA LEU A 90 7.90 -12.54 -12.35
C LEU A 90 9.21 -13.18 -11.84
N SER A 91 9.33 -13.42 -10.53
CA SER A 91 10.50 -14.09 -9.95
C SER A 91 10.67 -15.51 -10.46
N ALA A 92 9.57 -16.26 -10.61
CA ALA A 92 9.58 -17.58 -11.22
C ALA A 92 10.04 -17.48 -12.69
N GLY A 93 9.44 -16.59 -13.48
CA GLY A 93 9.80 -16.40 -14.89
C GLY A 93 11.27 -15.98 -15.10
N VAL A 94 11.84 -15.14 -14.22
CA VAL A 94 13.27 -14.79 -14.28
C VAL A 94 14.17 -15.99 -13.95
N THR A 95 13.73 -16.84 -13.02
CA THR A 95 14.47 -18.07 -12.68
C THR A 95 14.46 -19.05 -13.84
N ASP A 96 13.31 -19.25 -14.48
CA ASP A 96 13.15 -20.10 -15.66
C ASP A 96 14.00 -19.57 -16.82
N LEU A 97 13.92 -18.26 -17.11
CA LEU A 97 14.73 -17.63 -18.15
C LEU A 97 16.24 -17.81 -17.89
N ARG A 98 16.68 -17.67 -16.63
CA ARG A 98 18.08 -17.90 -16.28
C ARG A 98 18.49 -19.36 -16.48
N SER A 99 17.60 -20.31 -16.17
CA SER A 99 17.83 -21.74 -16.43
C SER A 99 17.95 -22.03 -17.93
N ASP A 100 17.04 -21.48 -18.73
CA ASP A 100 17.04 -21.63 -20.18
C ASP A 100 18.29 -21.01 -20.82
N MET A 101 18.70 -19.82 -20.36
CA MET A 101 19.95 -19.19 -20.79
C MET A 101 21.17 -20.04 -20.45
N ASN A 102 21.27 -20.55 -19.21
CA ASN A 102 22.38 -21.40 -18.80
C ASN A 102 22.44 -22.69 -19.64
N THR A 103 21.27 -23.28 -19.91
CA THR A 103 21.11 -24.44 -20.80
C THR A 103 21.60 -24.11 -22.21
N GLY A 104 21.17 -22.97 -22.78
CA GLY A 104 21.58 -22.51 -24.10
C GLY A 104 23.09 -22.29 -24.21
N ILE A 105 23.71 -21.66 -23.22
CA ILE A 105 25.17 -21.42 -23.19
C ILE A 105 25.93 -22.75 -23.06
N ALA A 106 25.48 -23.66 -22.20
CA ALA A 106 26.08 -24.98 -22.07
C ALA A 106 26.03 -25.75 -23.41
N MET A 107 24.90 -25.72 -24.11
CA MET A 107 24.75 -26.33 -25.44
C MET A 107 25.67 -25.68 -26.48
N ALA A 108 25.76 -24.34 -26.49
CA ALA A 108 26.66 -23.63 -27.40
C ALA A 108 28.13 -24.04 -27.18
N ASN A 109 28.56 -24.13 -25.92
CA ASN A 109 29.90 -24.60 -25.55
C ASN A 109 30.14 -26.07 -25.95
N ALA A 110 29.11 -26.91 -25.91
CA ALA A 110 29.21 -28.32 -26.30
C ALA A 110 29.32 -28.52 -27.82
N MET A 111 28.92 -27.54 -28.62
CA MET A 111 28.93 -27.60 -30.08
C MET A 111 30.19 -26.96 -30.66
N GLU A 112 31.39 -27.36 -30.25
CA GLU A 112 32.61 -26.88 -30.91
C GLU A 112 32.70 -27.43 -32.34
N VAL A 113 33.17 -26.62 -33.30
CA VAL A 113 33.36 -27.04 -34.70
C VAL A 113 34.83 -26.94 -35.06
N PHE A 114 35.40 -28.10 -35.39
CA PHE A 114 36.71 -28.20 -36.01
C PHE A 114 36.56 -28.60 -37.47
N LEU A 115 37.22 -27.87 -38.36
CA LEU A 115 37.32 -28.27 -39.75
C LEU A 115 38.16 -29.55 -39.89
N PRO A 116 37.85 -30.43 -40.85
CA PRO A 116 38.69 -31.58 -41.16
C PRO A 116 40.13 -31.15 -41.48
N ASP A 117 41.12 -31.97 -41.15
CA ASP A 117 42.51 -31.70 -41.55
C ASP A 117 42.63 -31.67 -43.09
N PRO A 118 43.63 -30.95 -43.65
CA PRO A 118 43.89 -30.98 -45.08
C PRO A 118 44.02 -32.43 -45.59
N GLY A 119 43.23 -32.79 -46.60
CA GLY A 119 43.17 -34.15 -47.15
C GLY A 119 42.01 -35.01 -46.63
N ALA A 120 41.41 -34.68 -45.47
CA ALA A 120 40.18 -35.31 -45.00
C ALA A 120 38.94 -34.57 -45.51
N ARG A 121 37.88 -35.31 -45.85
CA ARG A 121 36.63 -34.74 -46.40
C ARG A 121 35.63 -34.33 -45.31
N PHE A 122 35.63 -35.01 -44.18
CA PHE A 122 34.65 -34.83 -43.11
C PHE A 122 35.27 -35.10 -41.73
N ARG A 123 34.77 -34.39 -40.71
CA ARG A 123 35.11 -34.56 -39.30
C ARG A 123 33.83 -34.52 -38.48
N LEU A 124 33.68 -35.48 -37.58
CA LEU A 124 32.64 -35.52 -36.56
C LEU A 124 33.30 -35.25 -35.21
N ASN A 125 32.75 -34.32 -34.43
CA ASN A 125 33.16 -34.05 -33.07
C ASN A 125 31.98 -34.33 -32.14
N VAL A 126 32.28 -34.91 -30.98
CA VAL A 126 31.35 -35.01 -29.86
C VAL A 126 31.97 -34.22 -28.72
N GLY A 127 31.24 -33.21 -28.24
CA GLY A 127 31.70 -32.27 -27.24
C GLY A 127 30.78 -32.25 -26.03
N MET A 128 31.32 -31.79 -24.91
CA MET A 128 30.57 -31.48 -23.71
C MET A 128 30.80 -30.03 -23.33
N GLY A 129 29.76 -29.35 -22.88
CA GLY A 129 29.82 -27.95 -22.48
C GLY A 129 29.10 -27.74 -21.16
N THR A 130 29.65 -26.90 -20.30
CA THR A 130 29.04 -26.59 -19.00
C THR A 130 28.89 -25.10 -18.80
N HIS A 131 27.79 -24.66 -18.19
CA HIS A 131 27.60 -23.27 -17.77
C HIS A 131 26.54 -23.16 -16.67
N GLY A 132 26.80 -22.38 -15.62
CA GLY A 132 25.79 -22.08 -14.59
C GLY A 132 25.14 -23.30 -13.92
N GLY A 133 25.90 -24.39 -13.73
CA GLY A 133 25.40 -25.66 -13.16
C GLY A 133 24.79 -26.64 -14.19
N MET A 134 24.64 -26.21 -15.45
CA MET A 134 24.12 -27.03 -16.54
C MET A 134 25.26 -27.73 -17.29
N ALA A 135 25.01 -28.94 -17.77
CA ALA A 135 25.92 -29.71 -18.61
C ALA A 135 25.19 -30.20 -19.86
N ALA A 136 25.75 -29.90 -21.03
CA ALA A 136 25.21 -30.29 -22.33
C ALA A 136 26.17 -31.22 -23.06
N ILE A 137 25.61 -32.05 -23.94
CA ILE A 137 26.35 -32.86 -24.90
C ILE A 137 25.97 -32.38 -26.29
N GLY A 138 26.99 -32.20 -27.13
CA GLY A 138 26.84 -31.74 -28.51
C GLY A 138 27.54 -32.67 -29.48
N ILE A 139 26.98 -32.76 -30.68
CA ILE A 139 27.60 -33.44 -31.82
C ILE A 139 27.67 -32.43 -32.95
N THR A 140 28.86 -32.26 -33.54
CA THR A 140 29.07 -31.39 -34.69
C THR A 140 29.74 -32.14 -35.81
N GLY A 141 29.30 -31.89 -37.04
CA GLY A 141 29.92 -32.39 -38.26
C GLY A 141 30.40 -31.23 -39.11
N ALA A 142 31.60 -31.33 -39.67
CA ALA A 142 32.12 -30.38 -40.62
C ALA A 142 32.72 -31.10 -41.82
N GLY A 143 32.49 -30.57 -43.03
CA GLY A 143 33.00 -31.13 -44.28
C GLY A 143 33.67 -30.05 -45.13
N ARG A 144 34.80 -30.38 -45.76
CA ARG A 144 35.45 -29.51 -46.74
C ARG A 144 34.75 -29.66 -48.09
N ILE A 145 34.37 -28.54 -48.68
CA ILE A 145 33.75 -28.47 -50.00
C ILE A 145 34.85 -28.55 -51.08
N ASN A 146 36.00 -27.94 -50.82
CA ASN A 146 37.15 -27.98 -51.71
C ASN A 146 38.49 -28.00 -50.96
N GLN A 147 39.59 -28.09 -51.70
CA GLN A 147 40.95 -28.06 -51.16
C GLN A 147 41.42 -26.64 -50.81
N LYS A 148 40.68 -25.60 -51.21
CA LYS A 148 41.05 -24.19 -51.01
C LYS A 148 40.70 -23.66 -49.61
N GLY A 149 39.90 -24.41 -48.84
CA GLY A 149 39.55 -24.04 -47.47
C GLY A 149 38.06 -24.00 -47.19
N ASP A 150 37.23 -23.98 -48.24
CA ASP A 150 35.78 -23.84 -48.09
C ASP A 150 35.17 -25.05 -47.37
N ALA A 151 34.25 -24.79 -46.45
CA ALA A 151 33.65 -25.83 -45.62
C ALA A 151 32.21 -25.54 -45.21
N LEU A 152 31.47 -26.60 -44.95
CA LEU A 152 30.13 -26.60 -44.35
C LEU A 152 30.22 -27.26 -42.97
N TYR A 153 29.48 -26.74 -42.00
CA TYR A 153 29.34 -27.38 -40.70
C TYR A 153 27.89 -27.35 -40.20
N ILE A 154 27.53 -28.39 -39.46
CA ILE A 154 26.25 -28.56 -38.78
C ILE A 154 26.51 -29.09 -37.37
N GLY A 155 25.59 -28.86 -36.45
CA GLY A 155 25.68 -29.43 -35.12
C GLY A 155 24.36 -29.37 -34.38
N ALA A 156 24.22 -30.25 -33.40
CA ALA A 156 23.11 -30.26 -32.48
C ALA A 156 23.61 -30.56 -31.07
N ALA A 157 22.97 -30.00 -30.06
CA ALA A 157 23.26 -30.27 -28.66
C ALA A 157 21.99 -30.32 -27.82
N ALA A 158 22.08 -31.05 -26.71
CA ALA A 158 21.01 -31.20 -25.74
C ALA A 158 21.58 -31.23 -24.31
N VAL A 159 20.75 -30.82 -23.36
CA VAL A 159 21.01 -30.99 -21.92
C VAL A 159 20.14 -32.12 -21.40
N PRO A 160 20.71 -33.18 -20.79
CA PRO A 160 19.91 -34.25 -20.19
C PRO A 160 18.93 -33.70 -19.17
N GLY A 161 17.66 -34.11 -19.27
CA GLY A 161 16.60 -33.68 -18.35
C GLY A 161 16.02 -32.29 -18.63
N HIS A 162 16.46 -31.59 -19.68
CA HIS A 162 15.82 -30.35 -20.17
C HIS A 162 15.14 -30.60 -21.51
N SER A 163 13.95 -30.02 -21.69
CA SER A 163 13.22 -30.11 -22.95
C SER A 163 13.80 -29.12 -23.96
N GLY A 164 14.56 -29.61 -24.93
CA GLY A 164 15.05 -28.79 -26.03
C GLY A 164 16.31 -29.35 -26.68
N ILE A 165 16.45 -29.09 -27.97
CA ILE A 165 17.66 -29.34 -28.74
C ILE A 165 18.04 -28.01 -29.38
N SER A 166 19.30 -27.61 -29.22
CA SER A 166 19.86 -26.49 -29.96
C SER A 166 20.58 -27.00 -31.20
N GLY A 167 20.52 -26.25 -32.29
CA GLY A 167 21.19 -26.59 -33.54
C GLY A 167 21.99 -25.41 -34.07
N LYS A 168 23.05 -25.71 -34.82
CA LYS A 168 23.80 -24.71 -35.58
C LYS A 168 24.14 -25.24 -36.96
N ALA A 169 24.21 -24.35 -37.93
CA ALA A 169 24.70 -24.63 -39.28
C ALA A 169 25.42 -23.41 -39.82
N GLY A 170 26.44 -23.61 -40.65
CA GLY A 170 27.16 -22.51 -41.28
C GLY A 170 28.17 -22.95 -42.31
N ILE A 171 28.67 -21.97 -43.05
CA ILE A 171 29.70 -22.16 -44.08
C ILE A 171 30.92 -21.29 -43.75
N SER A 172 32.09 -21.73 -44.19
CA SER A 172 33.33 -20.97 -44.17
C SER A 172 33.88 -20.92 -45.59
N LEU A 173 34.29 -19.75 -46.05
CA LEU A 173 34.85 -19.52 -47.38
C LEU A 173 36.24 -18.89 -47.23
N GLN A 174 37.20 -19.34 -48.01
CA GLN A 174 38.59 -18.86 -47.98
C GLN A 174 39.02 -18.42 -49.38
N TRP A 175 39.55 -17.19 -49.49
CA TRP A 175 40.05 -16.61 -50.74
C TRP A 175 41.51 -16.20 -50.65
#